data_AF-A0AAD4NJQ4-F1
#
_entry.id   AF-A0AAD4NJQ4-F1
#
_cell.length_a   1.000
_cell.length_b   1.000
_cell.length_c   1.000
_cell.angle_alpha   90.00
_cell.angle_beta   90.00
_cell.angle_gamma   90.00
#
_symmetry.space_group_name_H-M   'P 1'
#
loop_
_entity.id
_entity.type
_entity.pdbx_description
1 polymer ?
#
loop_
_entity_poly.entity_id
_entity_poly.type
_entity_poly.pdbx_seq_one_letter_code
_entity_poly.pdbx_strand_id
1 'polypeptide(L)'
;MPIMGKLFSTVFPPLDENECPYKCVYTDDRNRFADEAAIIIFHIRNFNASDLPQFNPDRLNVFFLLESPVHSGSAYQNHQNYFNITMTYRRDSDIFLPNENAFTRIIPNKTTMDDIWREEDIRKIIGKKTKIALQVVSNCYTLSAREEYITELAKDLNITRYGDCTSQKLCPGQPCLYEKLEDHFFYIAFENSICRHYVTEKFWNLKRIIVPVVLSRMPFQGLDIPEDSYIAAEDFETPKALANYLLYLRNNLEEYMSNLYFLSSKPGTSHGSKGTAKDKGIIPFVNCFIIIANTNEHLPVRKEESYKVCFNYAPLVIHSRLPDRLLFGIAQRCSCISKHFGDFY
;
A
#
# COMPACT_ATOMS: atom_id res chain seq x y z
N MET A 1 -9.61 -1.94 21.37
CA MET A 1 -10.47 -0.75 21.12
C MET A 1 -9.74 0.60 20.94
N PRO A 2 -8.47 0.87 21.33
CA PRO A 2 -7.84 2.18 21.05
C PRO A 2 -7.09 2.27 19.69
N ILE A 3 -6.88 1.15 19.00
CA ILE A 3 -6.12 1.10 17.73
C ILE A 3 -6.95 1.64 16.56
N MET A 4 -8.28 1.44 16.59
CA MET A 4 -9.19 1.92 15.54
C MET A 4 -9.25 3.44 15.50
N GLY A 5 -9.28 4.15 16.63
CA GLY A 5 -9.31 5.63 16.65
C GLY A 5 -8.09 6.28 15.99
N LYS A 6 -6.88 5.73 16.20
CA LYS A 6 -5.66 6.18 15.52
C LYS A 6 -5.63 5.83 14.03
N LEU A 7 -6.10 4.63 13.66
CA LEU A 7 -6.18 4.24 12.25
C LEU A 7 -7.20 5.11 11.51
N PHE A 8 -8.37 5.35 12.11
CA PHE A 8 -9.42 6.19 11.54
C PHE A 8 -8.97 7.64 11.41
N SER A 9 -8.30 8.24 12.40
CA SER A 9 -7.80 9.62 12.28
C SER A 9 -6.65 9.78 11.28
N THR A 10 -5.94 8.69 10.97
CA THR A 10 -4.83 8.70 9.99
C THR A 10 -5.33 8.43 8.57
N VAL A 11 -6.33 7.57 8.41
CA VAL A 11 -6.96 7.24 7.12
C VAL A 11 -8.03 8.27 6.74
N PHE A 12 -8.71 8.84 7.73
CA PHE A 12 -9.78 9.82 7.62
C PHE A 12 -9.46 11.03 8.52
N PRO A 13 -8.46 11.85 8.16
CA PRO A 13 -8.16 13.05 8.93
C PRO A 13 -9.37 13.99 8.95
N PRO A 14 -9.57 14.78 10.02
CA PRO A 14 -10.58 15.83 10.01
C PRO A 14 -10.33 16.76 8.83
N LEU A 15 -11.35 16.94 7.98
CA LEU A 15 -11.29 17.83 6.84
C LEU A 15 -11.11 19.27 7.33
N ASP A 16 -10.35 20.07 6.58
CA ASP A 16 -10.46 21.52 6.68
C ASP A 16 -11.86 21.89 6.15
N GLU A 17 -12.72 22.44 7.00
CA GLU A 17 -14.16 22.65 6.73
C GLU A 17 -14.43 23.54 5.49
N ASN A 18 -13.39 24.21 4.98
CA ASN A 18 -13.48 25.18 3.90
C ASN A 18 -13.31 24.59 2.48
N GLU A 19 -12.93 23.32 2.32
CA GLU A 19 -12.66 22.71 0.99
C GLU A 19 -13.70 21.68 0.52
N CYS A 20 -14.67 21.30 1.37
CA CYS A 20 -15.71 20.33 1.00
C CYS A 20 -17.09 20.97 0.88
N PRO A 21 -17.81 20.80 -0.25
CA PRO A 21 -19.18 21.31 -0.39
C PRO A 21 -20.20 20.60 0.50
N TYR A 22 -19.82 19.52 1.21
CA TYR A 22 -20.70 18.71 2.04
C TYR A 22 -20.15 18.62 3.48
N LYS A 23 -21.02 18.87 4.47
CA LYS A 23 -20.71 18.67 5.89
C LYS A 23 -20.86 17.19 6.23
N CYS A 24 -19.75 16.49 6.45
CA CYS A 24 -19.75 15.10 6.89
C CYS A 24 -19.60 15.04 8.42
N VAL A 25 -20.46 14.30 9.10
CA VAL A 25 -20.34 14.02 10.54
C VAL A 25 -19.80 12.62 10.72
N TYR A 26 -18.59 12.51 11.28
CA TYR A 26 -17.99 11.24 11.66
C TYR A 26 -18.33 10.94 13.11
N THR A 27 -18.76 9.70 13.38
CA THR A 27 -19.07 9.26 14.74
C THR A 27 -18.81 7.77 14.89
N ASP A 28 -18.34 7.37 16.06
CA ASP A 28 -18.26 5.98 16.52
C ASP A 28 -19.41 5.62 17.48
N ASP A 29 -20.36 6.54 17.69
CA ASP A 29 -21.55 6.31 18.50
C ASP A 29 -22.52 5.38 17.77
N ARG A 30 -22.56 4.13 18.23
CA ARG A 30 -23.39 3.08 17.66
C ARG A 30 -24.88 3.37 17.69
N ASN A 31 -25.36 4.18 18.63
CA ASN A 31 -26.78 4.49 18.72
C ASN A 31 -27.27 5.30 17.51
N ARG A 32 -26.35 5.97 16.81
CA ARG A 32 -26.64 6.76 15.62
C ARG A 32 -26.57 5.96 14.32
N PHE A 33 -26.06 4.72 14.36
CA PHE A 33 -25.81 3.91 13.17
C PHE A 33 -27.09 3.37 12.53
N ALA A 34 -28.09 3.03 13.34
CA ALA A 34 -29.33 2.43 12.84
C ALA A 34 -30.16 3.43 12.02
N ASP A 35 -30.27 4.67 12.54
CA ASP A 35 -31.28 5.64 12.08
C ASP A 35 -30.69 6.85 11.33
N GLU A 36 -29.43 7.23 11.60
CA GLU A 36 -28.81 8.44 11.03
C GLU A 36 -27.70 8.15 10.01
N ALA A 37 -27.05 6.99 10.10
CA ALA A 37 -25.87 6.72 9.29
C ALA A 37 -26.24 6.38 7.84
N ALA A 38 -25.86 7.25 6.90
CA ALA A 38 -25.89 6.94 5.47
C ALA A 38 -24.84 5.87 5.09
N ILE A 39 -23.77 5.74 5.89
CA ILE A 39 -22.61 4.90 5.60
C ILE A 39 -22.06 4.29 6.88
N ILE A 40 -21.78 3.00 6.87
CA ILE A 40 -21.10 2.32 7.97
C ILE A 40 -19.87 1.61 7.42
N ILE A 41 -18.71 1.89 8.01
CA ILE A 41 -17.44 1.31 7.61
C ILE A 41 -17.10 0.14 8.54
N PHE A 42 -17.05 -1.06 7.98
CA PHE A 42 -16.73 -2.28 8.73
C PHE A 42 -15.28 -2.67 8.45
N HIS A 43 -14.42 -2.58 9.47
CA HIS A 43 -13.10 -3.19 9.39
C HIS A 43 -13.23 -4.72 9.47
N ILE A 44 -13.13 -5.38 8.32
CA ILE A 44 -13.58 -6.77 8.14
C ILE A 44 -12.78 -7.77 8.98
N ARG A 45 -11.53 -7.46 9.30
CA ARG A 45 -10.74 -8.34 10.17
C ARG A 45 -11.24 -8.37 11.61
N ASN A 46 -11.92 -7.32 12.09
CA ASN A 46 -12.24 -7.15 13.51
C ASN A 46 -13.73 -6.86 13.79
N PHE A 47 -14.59 -6.82 12.77
CA PHE A 47 -16.01 -6.64 12.99
C PHE A 47 -16.65 -7.87 13.66
N ASN A 48 -17.75 -7.64 14.37
CA ASN A 48 -18.54 -8.70 14.98
C ASN A 48 -19.76 -8.99 14.10
N ALA A 49 -19.78 -10.17 13.49
CA ALA A 49 -20.87 -10.60 12.62
C ALA A 49 -22.21 -10.79 13.35
N SER A 50 -22.19 -11.02 14.66
CA SER A 50 -23.42 -11.15 15.48
C SER A 50 -24.01 -9.80 15.89
N ASP A 51 -23.35 -8.69 15.53
CA ASP A 51 -23.68 -7.34 15.96
C ASP A 51 -23.72 -6.39 14.74
N LEU A 52 -24.29 -6.93 13.66
CA LEU A 52 -24.59 -6.18 12.45
C LEU A 52 -25.93 -5.45 12.62
N PRO A 53 -26.00 -4.14 12.32
CA PRO A 53 -27.27 -3.43 12.23
C PRO A 53 -28.24 -4.12 11.27
N GLN A 54 -29.55 -3.92 11.47
CA GLN A 54 -30.54 -4.39 10.50
C GLN A 54 -30.22 -3.83 9.12
N PHE A 55 -30.23 -4.69 8.10
CA PHE A 55 -29.94 -4.27 6.73
C PHE A 55 -30.92 -3.19 6.27
N ASN A 56 -30.38 -2.10 5.72
CA ASN A 56 -31.13 -1.00 5.14
C ASN A 56 -30.62 -0.78 3.70
N PRO A 57 -31.48 -0.86 2.67
CA PRO A 57 -31.07 -0.70 1.27
C PRO A 57 -30.60 0.73 0.92
N ASP A 58 -30.99 1.73 1.70
CA ASP A 58 -30.60 3.14 1.50
C ASP A 58 -29.27 3.47 2.19
N ARG A 59 -28.63 2.48 2.85
CA ARG A 59 -27.37 2.65 3.57
C ARG A 59 -26.23 1.90 2.89
N LEU A 60 -25.08 2.55 2.77
CA LEU A 60 -23.86 1.92 2.27
C LEU A 60 -23.12 1.19 3.41
N ASN A 61 -23.12 -0.13 3.39
CA ASN A 61 -22.30 -0.94 4.28
C ASN A 61 -20.95 -1.25 3.59
N VAL A 62 -19.88 -0.57 4.04
CA VAL A 62 -18.55 -0.61 3.42
C VAL A 62 -17.72 -1.77 3.99
N PHE A 63 -17.25 -2.65 3.10
CA PHE A 63 -16.23 -3.64 3.39
C PHE A 63 -14.86 -2.95 3.39
N PHE A 64 -14.29 -2.69 4.56
CA PHE A 64 -12.99 -2.03 4.69
C PHE A 64 -11.90 -3.00 5.11
N LEU A 65 -10.86 -3.12 4.29
CA LEU A 65 -9.68 -3.94 4.59
C LEU A 65 -8.45 -3.47 3.81
N LEU A 66 -7.38 -3.15 4.55
CA LEU A 66 -6.07 -2.78 3.97
C LEU A 66 -5.01 -3.88 4.14
N GLU A 67 -5.36 -4.93 4.85
CA GLU A 67 -4.54 -6.13 5.04
C GLU A 67 -4.83 -7.15 3.93
N SER A 68 -3.88 -8.06 3.68
CA SER A 68 -4.05 -9.12 2.68
C SER A 68 -5.30 -10.01 2.93
N PRO A 69 -5.86 -10.65 1.89
CA PRO A 69 -7.16 -11.32 1.96
C PRO A 69 -7.16 -12.52 2.90
N VAL A 70 -6.00 -13.17 3.06
CA VAL A 70 -5.79 -14.28 4.01
C VAL A 70 -5.97 -13.87 5.48
N HIS A 71 -5.93 -12.57 5.77
CA HIS A 71 -6.15 -12.01 7.10
C HIS A 71 -7.52 -11.32 7.22
N SER A 72 -8.45 -11.54 6.28
CA SER A 72 -9.83 -11.03 6.36
C SER A 72 -10.65 -11.69 7.47
N GLY A 73 -10.21 -12.85 7.99
CA GLY A 73 -10.99 -13.67 8.92
C GLY A 73 -12.15 -14.40 8.23
N SER A 74 -12.95 -15.14 8.99
CA SER A 74 -14.10 -15.92 8.47
C SER A 74 -15.46 -15.29 8.75
N ALA A 75 -15.53 -14.28 9.63
CA ALA A 75 -16.79 -13.72 10.13
C ALA A 75 -17.71 -13.18 9.01
N TYR A 76 -17.13 -12.65 7.93
CA TYR A 76 -17.87 -12.10 6.79
C TYR A 76 -18.37 -13.17 5.81
N GLN A 77 -17.88 -14.40 5.89
CA GLN A 77 -18.16 -15.43 4.88
C GLN A 77 -19.65 -15.79 4.79
N ASN A 78 -20.37 -15.71 5.90
CA ASN A 78 -21.83 -15.93 5.96
C ASN A 78 -22.65 -14.65 5.75
N HIS A 79 -22.00 -13.49 5.62
CA HIS A 79 -22.61 -12.17 5.49
C HIS A 79 -22.15 -11.45 4.23
N GLN A 80 -21.78 -12.19 3.18
CA GLN A 80 -21.22 -11.62 1.94
C GLN A 80 -22.18 -10.61 1.29
N ASN A 81 -23.49 -10.87 1.37
CA ASN A 81 -24.53 -10.02 0.79
C ASN A 81 -24.87 -8.80 1.67
N TYR A 82 -24.26 -8.65 2.84
CA TYR A 82 -24.51 -7.53 3.74
C TYR A 82 -23.76 -6.26 3.31
N PHE A 83 -22.59 -6.42 2.66
CA PHE A 83 -21.73 -5.32 2.23
C PHE A 83 -22.04 -4.92 0.78
N ASN A 84 -22.18 -3.61 0.55
CA ASN A 84 -22.61 -3.06 -0.75
C ASN A 84 -21.46 -2.43 -1.54
N ILE A 85 -20.38 -2.08 -0.85
CA ILE A 85 -19.26 -1.34 -1.42
C ILE A 85 -17.96 -1.81 -0.77
N THR A 86 -16.90 -1.93 -1.55
CA THR A 86 -15.58 -2.37 -1.11
C THR A 86 -14.62 -1.19 -1.04
N MET A 87 -13.87 -1.11 0.06
CA MET A 87 -12.83 -0.11 0.27
C MET A 87 -11.52 -0.80 0.67
N THR A 88 -10.64 -1.02 -0.31
CA THR A 88 -9.44 -1.86 -0.13
C THR A 88 -8.26 -1.36 -0.97
N TYR A 89 -7.09 -1.95 -0.76
CA TYR A 89 -5.90 -1.68 -1.56
C TYR A 89 -5.95 -2.24 -2.99
N ARG A 90 -7.00 -2.97 -3.42
CA ARG A 90 -7.05 -3.51 -4.79
C ARG A 90 -7.65 -2.51 -5.77
N ARG A 91 -7.01 -2.34 -6.93
CA ARG A 91 -7.46 -1.45 -8.02
C ARG A 91 -8.88 -1.68 -8.55
N ASP A 92 -9.46 -2.84 -8.29
CA ASP A 92 -10.82 -3.20 -8.70
C ASP A 92 -11.81 -3.25 -7.51
N SER A 93 -11.47 -2.60 -6.40
CA SER A 93 -12.45 -2.24 -5.37
C SER A 93 -13.21 -0.99 -5.76
N ASP A 94 -14.45 -0.87 -5.27
CA ASP A 94 -15.32 0.28 -5.55
C ASP A 94 -14.69 1.59 -5.08
N ILE A 95 -14.00 1.52 -3.93
CA ILE A 95 -13.17 2.56 -3.36
C ILE A 95 -11.74 2.03 -3.23
N PHE A 96 -10.90 2.35 -4.21
CA PHE A 96 -9.48 2.03 -4.16
C PHE A 96 -8.78 2.91 -3.12
N LEU A 97 -8.22 2.27 -2.08
CA LEU A 97 -7.46 2.91 -1.03
C LEU A 97 -6.07 2.26 -0.92
N PRO A 98 -5.04 2.81 -1.59
CA PRO A 98 -3.70 2.25 -1.52
C PRO A 98 -3.12 2.35 -0.10
N ASN A 99 -2.28 1.38 0.27
CA ASN A 99 -1.55 1.44 1.53
C ASN A 99 -0.48 2.54 1.47
N GLU A 100 -0.64 3.55 2.33
CA GLU A 100 0.22 4.74 2.48
C GLU A 100 0.49 5.57 1.20
N ASN A 101 0.93 6.82 1.43
CA ASN A 101 1.21 7.84 0.41
C ASN A 101 2.23 7.36 -0.64
N ALA A 102 1.71 6.79 -1.73
CA ALA A 102 2.46 6.52 -2.96
C ALA A 102 3.05 7.83 -3.55
N PHE A 103 4.09 7.70 -4.38
CA PHE A 103 4.75 8.86 -5.04
C PHE A 103 3.91 9.43 -6.15
N THR A 104 3.92 10.76 -6.32
CA THR A 104 3.37 11.52 -7.47
C THR A 104 4.14 11.30 -8.75
N ARG A 105 3.43 10.92 -9.82
CA ARG A 105 4.02 10.84 -11.16
C ARG A 105 4.54 12.22 -11.48
N ILE A 106 5.81 12.28 -11.86
CA ILE A 106 6.39 13.51 -12.39
C ILE A 106 5.67 13.79 -13.72
N ILE A 107 4.84 14.83 -13.72
CA ILE A 107 4.18 15.34 -14.92
C ILE A 107 5.03 16.51 -15.41
N PRO A 108 5.64 16.40 -16.60
CA PRO A 108 6.41 17.50 -17.17
C PRO A 108 5.59 18.80 -17.16
N ASN A 109 6.20 19.89 -16.69
CA ASN A 109 5.61 21.23 -16.59
C ASN A 109 4.43 21.38 -15.59
N LYS A 110 4.10 20.36 -14.79
CA LYS A 110 3.10 20.46 -13.70
C LYS A 110 3.67 20.11 -12.33
N THR A 111 4.62 19.17 -12.25
CA THR A 111 5.31 18.85 -11.01
C THR A 111 6.39 19.90 -10.76
N THR A 112 6.39 20.50 -9.57
CA THR A 112 7.38 21.50 -9.19
C THR A 112 8.70 20.82 -8.85
N MET A 113 9.80 21.58 -8.92
CA MET A 113 11.12 21.05 -8.54
C MET A 113 11.21 20.70 -7.04
N ASP A 114 10.34 21.28 -6.21
CA ASP A 114 10.27 20.98 -4.77
C ASP A 114 9.76 19.55 -4.49
N ASP A 115 9.05 18.96 -5.45
CA ASP A 115 8.50 17.60 -5.36
C ASP A 115 9.43 16.52 -5.95
N ILE A 116 10.61 16.90 -6.47
CA ILE A 116 11.52 16.01 -7.20
C ILE A 116 12.90 15.97 -6.55
N TRP A 117 13.47 14.78 -6.39
CA TRP A 117 14.83 14.65 -5.88
C TRP A 117 15.86 15.04 -6.94
N ARG A 118 16.80 15.91 -6.57
CA ARG A 118 17.98 16.17 -7.40
C ARG A 118 18.96 15.01 -7.25
N GLU A 119 19.59 14.60 -8.35
CA GLU A 119 20.54 13.49 -8.33
C GLU A 119 21.71 13.74 -7.35
N GLU A 120 22.17 14.98 -7.24
CA GLU A 120 23.22 15.37 -6.29
C GLU A 120 22.81 15.13 -4.82
N ASP A 121 21.54 15.38 -4.48
CA ASP A 121 21.02 15.15 -3.13
C ASP A 121 20.89 13.66 -2.85
N ILE A 122 20.40 12.88 -3.83
CA ILE A 122 20.36 11.41 -3.77
C ILE A 122 21.76 10.86 -3.53
N ARG A 123 22.76 11.28 -4.33
CA ARG A 123 24.16 10.83 -4.20
C ARG A 123 24.74 11.18 -2.82
N LYS A 124 24.46 12.38 -2.31
CA LYS A 124 24.90 12.80 -0.96
C LYS A 124 24.29 11.93 0.14
N ILE A 125 23.02 11.55 0.01
CA ILE A 125 22.34 10.67 0.96
C ILE A 125 22.93 9.26 0.90
N ILE A 126 23.17 8.73 -0.31
CA ILE A 126 23.77 7.41 -0.50
C ILE A 126 25.20 7.36 0.02
N GLY A 127 25.99 8.43 -0.16
CA GLY A 127 27.36 8.50 0.33
C GLY A 127 27.49 8.43 1.86
N LYS A 128 26.39 8.60 2.61
CA LYS A 128 26.35 8.42 4.07
C LYS A 128 25.96 7.00 4.50
N LYS A 129 25.44 6.17 3.60
CA LYS A 129 25.01 4.80 3.91
C LYS A 129 26.21 3.94 4.23
N THR A 130 26.13 3.20 5.34
CA THR A 130 27.23 2.34 5.81
C THR A 130 26.82 0.88 5.95
N LYS A 131 25.53 0.62 6.22
CA LYS A 131 24.99 -0.71 6.49
C LYS A 131 24.31 -1.29 5.24
N ILE A 132 24.36 -2.62 5.10
CA ILE A 132 23.95 -3.29 3.87
C ILE A 132 22.43 -3.33 3.75
N ALA A 133 21.76 -4.12 4.60
CA ALA A 133 20.33 -4.34 4.52
C ALA A 133 19.65 -4.18 5.89
N LEU A 134 18.44 -3.62 5.89
CA LEU A 134 17.58 -3.47 7.05
C LEU A 134 16.31 -4.30 6.90
N GLN A 135 15.91 -5.00 7.95
CA GLN A 135 14.60 -5.62 8.07
C GLN A 135 13.94 -5.18 9.39
N VAL A 136 12.69 -4.75 9.32
CA VAL A 136 11.85 -4.48 10.50
C VAL A 136 10.58 -5.30 10.40
N VAL A 137 10.39 -6.28 11.28
CA VAL A 137 9.26 -7.23 11.21
C VAL A 137 8.75 -7.64 12.58
N SER A 138 7.42 -7.67 12.72
CA SER A 138 6.72 -8.11 13.94
C SER A 138 5.76 -9.29 13.74
N ASN A 139 5.54 -9.74 12.49
CA ASN A 139 4.80 -10.97 12.21
C ASN A 139 5.79 -12.09 11.81
N CYS A 140 5.90 -13.12 12.65
CA CYS A 140 7.01 -14.08 12.62
C CYS A 140 6.68 -15.41 11.96
N TYR A 141 5.40 -15.64 11.70
CA TYR A 141 4.89 -16.84 11.04
C TYR A 141 3.96 -16.39 9.92
N THR A 142 4.39 -16.55 8.68
CA THR A 142 3.73 -15.90 7.55
C THR A 142 3.46 -16.87 6.41
N LEU A 143 2.38 -16.62 5.66
CA LEU A 143 2.03 -17.47 4.51
C LEU A 143 2.99 -17.27 3.33
N SER A 144 3.76 -16.18 3.33
CA SER A 144 4.83 -15.98 2.36
C SER A 144 6.12 -16.74 2.70
N ALA A 145 6.21 -17.39 3.88
CA ALA A 145 7.43 -18.04 4.38
C ALA A 145 8.66 -17.11 4.37
N ARG A 146 8.45 -15.80 4.51
CA ARG A 146 9.53 -14.80 4.41
C ARG A 146 10.62 -15.00 5.47
N GLU A 147 10.25 -15.58 6.60
CA GLU A 147 11.12 -15.95 7.70
C GLU A 147 12.15 -17.03 7.33
N GLU A 148 11.78 -17.96 6.45
CA GLU A 148 12.66 -19.02 5.96
C GLU A 148 13.66 -18.42 4.97
N TYR A 149 13.16 -17.65 3.99
CA TYR A 149 14.00 -17.01 2.98
C TYR A 149 15.03 -16.06 3.62
N ILE A 150 14.62 -15.24 4.60
CA ILE A 150 15.54 -14.32 5.26
C ILE A 150 16.59 -15.06 6.11
N THR A 151 16.25 -16.23 6.66
CA THR A 151 17.19 -17.05 7.42
C THR A 151 18.31 -17.56 6.52
N GLU A 152 17.98 -18.00 5.30
CA GLU A 152 18.99 -18.41 4.32
C GLU A 152 19.79 -17.21 3.79
N LEU A 153 19.13 -16.11 3.44
CA LEU A 153 19.81 -14.91 2.95
C LEU A 153 20.81 -14.32 3.96
N ALA A 154 20.48 -14.38 5.25
CA ALA A 154 21.32 -13.86 6.33
C ALA A 154 22.64 -14.65 6.53
N LYS A 155 22.79 -15.83 5.92
CA LYS A 155 24.06 -16.59 5.95
C LYS A 155 25.15 -15.93 5.11
N ASP A 156 24.77 -15.28 4.01
CA ASP A 156 25.70 -14.66 3.04
C ASP A 156 25.63 -13.12 3.04
N LEU A 157 24.64 -12.52 3.73
CA LEU A 157 24.44 -11.07 3.79
C LEU A 157 24.28 -10.57 5.22
N ASN A 158 24.98 -9.49 5.59
CA ASN A 158 24.76 -8.84 6.88
C ASN A 158 23.45 -8.03 6.85
N ILE A 159 22.44 -8.51 7.57
CA ILE A 159 21.11 -7.89 7.66
C ILE A 159 20.90 -7.40 9.09
N THR A 160 20.73 -6.09 9.26
CA THR A 160 20.28 -5.51 10.53
C THR A 160 18.80 -5.80 10.70
N ARG A 161 18.40 -6.46 11.79
CA ARG A 161 17.02 -6.92 12.00
C ARG A 161 16.44 -6.40 13.31
N TYR A 162 15.32 -5.69 13.23
CA TYR A 162 14.54 -5.22 14.38
C TYR A 162 13.11 -5.75 14.35
N GLY A 163 12.45 -5.71 15.52
CA GLY A 163 11.01 -5.97 15.67
C GLY A 163 10.73 -7.17 16.55
N ASP A 164 9.47 -7.62 16.58
CA ASP A 164 9.05 -8.66 17.52
C ASP A 164 9.58 -10.06 17.18
N CYS A 165 10.06 -10.25 15.95
CA CYS A 165 10.65 -11.52 15.48
C CYS A 165 12.15 -11.60 15.71
N THR A 166 12.74 -10.63 16.42
CA THR A 166 14.18 -10.60 16.72
C THR A 166 14.38 -10.28 18.20
N SER A 167 15.59 -10.48 18.69
CA SER A 167 15.96 -10.07 20.05
C SER A 167 16.08 -8.55 20.21
N GLN A 168 16.09 -7.79 19.11
CA GLN A 168 16.28 -6.35 19.10
C GLN A 168 14.96 -5.64 18.76
N LYS A 169 14.38 -4.94 19.73
CA LYS A 169 13.23 -4.07 19.46
C LYS A 169 13.69 -2.85 18.67
N LEU A 170 12.87 -2.39 17.73
CA LEU A 170 13.06 -1.08 17.12
C LEU A 170 12.75 -0.01 18.17
N CYS A 171 13.50 1.09 18.18
CA CYS A 171 13.12 2.25 18.99
C CYS A 171 11.73 2.79 18.56
N PRO A 172 10.97 3.39 19.50
CA PRO A 172 9.62 3.84 19.20
C PRO A 172 9.61 5.05 18.26
N GLY A 173 8.61 5.09 17.37
CA GLY A 173 8.30 6.25 16.54
C GLY A 173 8.97 6.29 15.17
N GLN A 174 8.41 7.11 14.27
CA GLN A 174 8.88 7.26 12.90
C GLN A 174 10.31 7.80 12.75
N PRO A 175 10.77 8.80 13.55
CA PRO A 175 12.13 9.32 13.41
C PRO A 175 13.21 8.24 13.56
N CYS A 176 13.02 7.32 14.50
CA CYS A 176 13.91 6.18 14.68
C CYS A 176 13.98 5.28 13.44
N LEU A 177 12.83 4.90 12.88
CA LEU A 177 12.80 4.09 11.66
C LEU A 177 13.50 4.81 10.51
N TYR A 178 13.25 6.11 10.34
CA TYR A 178 13.84 6.90 9.26
C TYR A 178 15.36 6.98 9.37
N GLU A 179 15.91 7.19 10.56
CA GLU A 179 17.36 7.13 10.79
C GLU A 179 17.94 5.78 10.35
N LYS A 180 17.28 4.68 10.69
CA LYS A 180 17.73 3.35 10.24
C LYS A 180 17.60 3.19 8.73
N LEU A 181 16.53 3.66 8.09
CA LEU A 181 16.42 3.60 6.63
C LEU A 181 17.52 4.41 5.93
N GLU A 182 17.87 5.57 6.47
CA GLU A 182 18.91 6.45 5.90
C GLU A 182 20.30 5.81 5.95
N ASP A 183 20.61 5.00 6.98
CA ASP A 183 21.89 4.30 7.16
C ASP A 183 22.12 3.11 6.22
N HIS A 184 21.06 2.58 5.59
CA HIS A 184 21.10 1.31 4.85
C HIS A 184 20.91 1.48 3.34
N PHE A 185 21.58 0.63 2.55
CA PHE A 185 21.41 0.55 1.09
C PHE A 185 20.10 -0.15 0.71
N PHE A 186 19.75 -1.22 1.40
CA PHE A 186 18.59 -2.05 1.05
C PHE A 186 17.60 -2.16 2.19
N TYR A 187 16.31 -2.12 1.87
CA TYR A 187 15.25 -2.47 2.80
C TYR A 187 14.61 -3.79 2.38
N ILE A 188 14.62 -4.79 3.27
CA ILE A 188 13.99 -6.08 3.04
C ILE A 188 12.47 -5.90 3.20
N ALA A 189 11.81 -5.56 2.10
CA ALA A 189 10.39 -5.25 1.99
C ALA A 189 9.53 -6.50 1.77
N PHE A 190 9.83 -7.59 2.49
CA PHE A 190 9.11 -8.85 2.34
C PHE A 190 7.74 -8.78 3.00
N GLU A 191 6.68 -8.89 2.20
CA GLU A 191 5.31 -8.93 2.71
C GLU A 191 5.00 -10.23 3.44
N ASN A 192 4.02 -10.16 4.36
CA ASN A 192 3.55 -11.33 5.11
C ASN A 192 2.76 -12.33 4.24
N SER A 193 2.34 -11.90 3.04
CA SER A 193 1.54 -12.67 2.10
C SER A 193 1.84 -12.18 0.69
N ILE A 194 1.92 -13.09 -0.29
CA ILE A 194 2.14 -12.73 -1.70
C ILE A 194 0.78 -12.71 -2.40
N CYS A 195 0.17 -11.52 -2.45
CA CYS A 195 -1.16 -11.33 -3.01
C CYS A 195 -1.16 -10.21 -4.06
N ARG A 196 -2.01 -10.32 -5.07
CA ARG A 196 -2.14 -9.30 -6.12
C ARG A 196 -2.40 -7.91 -5.52
N HIS A 197 -1.62 -6.92 -5.94
CA HIS A 197 -1.65 -5.53 -5.50
C HIS A 197 -1.36 -5.28 -4.01
N TYR A 198 -1.04 -6.32 -3.21
CA TYR A 198 -0.74 -6.15 -1.78
C TYR A 198 0.70 -5.64 -1.60
N VAL A 199 0.82 -4.32 -1.61
CA VAL A 199 2.07 -3.57 -1.46
C VAL A 199 1.88 -2.57 -0.32
N THR A 200 2.67 -2.67 0.75
CA THR A 200 2.48 -1.92 1.99
C THR A 200 3.56 -0.87 2.23
N GLU A 201 3.55 -0.24 3.42
CA GLU A 201 4.55 0.74 3.86
C GLU A 201 5.99 0.23 3.71
N LYS A 202 6.17 -1.10 3.78
CA LYS A 202 7.47 -1.75 3.62
C LYS A 202 8.12 -1.40 2.30
N PHE A 203 7.36 -1.49 1.21
CA PHE A 203 7.84 -1.08 -0.11
C PHE A 203 8.00 0.45 -0.14
N TRP A 204 6.96 1.19 0.24
CA TRP A 204 6.89 2.66 0.11
C TRP A 204 7.94 3.43 0.94
N ASN A 205 8.63 2.79 1.88
CA ASN A 205 9.84 3.32 2.50
C ASN A 205 10.92 3.74 1.47
N LEU A 206 10.83 3.29 0.21
CA LEU A 206 11.67 3.75 -0.90
C LEU A 206 11.68 5.30 -1.07
N LYS A 207 10.68 6.02 -0.53
CA LYS A 207 10.67 7.51 -0.38
C LYS A 207 11.75 8.08 0.53
N ARG A 208 12.52 7.22 1.18
CA ARG A 208 13.70 7.55 1.98
C ARG A 208 15.00 7.19 1.28
N ILE A 209 14.97 7.06 -0.06
CA ILE A 209 16.15 6.83 -0.89
C ILE A 209 16.86 5.55 -0.45
N ILE A 210 16.09 4.47 -0.43
CA ILE A 210 16.52 3.12 -0.07
C ILE A 210 15.91 2.16 -1.09
N VAL A 211 16.68 1.18 -1.56
CA VAL A 211 16.20 0.24 -2.58
C VAL A 211 15.44 -0.91 -1.90
N PRO A 212 14.14 -1.10 -2.19
CA PRO A 212 13.38 -2.20 -1.62
C PRO A 212 13.76 -3.52 -2.29
N VAL A 213 13.94 -4.55 -1.45
CA VAL A 213 14.13 -5.95 -1.86
C VAL A 213 12.85 -6.71 -1.49
N VAL A 214 12.13 -7.21 -2.48
CA VAL A 214 10.81 -7.85 -2.33
C VAL A 214 10.92 -9.35 -2.61
N LEU A 215 9.98 -10.17 -2.12
CA LEU A 215 10.00 -11.61 -2.41
C LEU A 215 9.61 -11.92 -3.86
N SER A 216 8.62 -11.21 -4.39
CA SER A 216 8.02 -11.49 -5.70
C SER A 216 7.57 -10.20 -6.39
N ARG A 217 7.60 -10.22 -7.73
CA ARG A 217 7.04 -9.22 -8.64
C ARG A 217 5.52 -9.33 -8.76
N MET A 218 4.91 -10.46 -8.40
CA MET A 218 3.46 -10.68 -8.57
C MET A 218 2.59 -9.58 -7.95
N PRO A 219 2.83 -9.12 -6.70
CA PRO A 219 2.03 -8.03 -6.11
C PRO A 219 2.06 -6.73 -6.92
N PHE A 220 3.09 -6.50 -7.72
CA PHE A 220 3.31 -5.28 -8.50
C PHE A 220 2.69 -5.34 -9.90
N GLN A 221 2.24 -6.52 -10.37
CA GLN A 221 1.66 -6.67 -11.70
C GLN A 221 0.41 -5.80 -11.87
N GLY A 222 0.39 -5.00 -12.94
CA GLY A 222 -0.69 -4.06 -13.22
C GLY A 222 -0.71 -2.82 -12.32
N LEU A 223 0.32 -2.63 -11.48
CA LEU A 223 0.64 -1.36 -10.84
C LEU A 223 1.63 -0.60 -11.71
N ASP A 224 1.50 0.72 -11.74
CA ASP A 224 2.41 1.61 -12.48
C ASP A 224 3.68 1.85 -11.65
N ILE A 225 4.43 0.79 -11.40
CA ILE A 225 5.68 0.80 -10.63
C ILE A 225 6.82 0.38 -11.56
N PRO A 226 7.88 1.20 -11.74
CA PRO A 226 9.03 0.84 -12.55
C PRO A 226 9.67 -0.46 -12.07
N GLU A 227 9.89 -1.40 -12.98
CA GLU A 227 10.46 -2.71 -12.65
C GLU A 227 11.89 -2.63 -12.11
N ASP A 228 12.60 -1.54 -12.46
CA ASP A 228 13.96 -1.23 -12.02
C ASP A 228 13.98 -0.55 -10.64
N SER A 229 12.84 -0.15 -10.06
CA SER A 229 12.81 0.57 -8.76
C SER A 229 12.94 -0.34 -7.54
N TYR A 230 13.07 -1.65 -7.76
CA TYR A 230 13.11 -2.67 -6.70
C TYR A 230 13.76 -3.96 -7.20
N ILE A 231 14.26 -4.75 -6.26
CA ILE A 231 14.94 -6.02 -6.54
C ILE A 231 14.02 -7.14 -6.05
N ALA A 232 13.62 -8.05 -6.95
CA ALA A 232 12.81 -9.20 -6.56
C ALA A 232 13.70 -10.41 -6.29
N ALA A 233 13.56 -11.00 -5.10
CA ALA A 233 14.31 -12.16 -4.67
C ALA A 233 14.07 -13.37 -5.59
N GLU A 234 12.86 -13.51 -6.14
CA GLU A 234 12.52 -14.57 -7.08
C GLU A 234 13.25 -14.52 -8.43
N ASP A 235 13.91 -13.40 -8.76
CA ASP A 235 14.70 -13.29 -9.98
C ASP A 235 16.06 -14.01 -9.86
N PHE A 236 16.40 -14.51 -8.66
CA PHE A 236 17.67 -15.16 -8.35
C PHE A 236 17.45 -16.64 -8.08
N GLU A 237 18.36 -17.48 -8.61
CA GLU A 237 18.31 -18.94 -8.40
C GLU A 237 18.43 -19.34 -6.92
N THR A 238 19.16 -18.55 -6.12
CA THR A 238 19.38 -18.83 -4.69
C THR A 238 19.44 -17.55 -3.86
N PRO A 239 19.16 -17.62 -2.54
CA PRO A 239 19.39 -16.50 -1.63
C PRO A 239 20.84 -15.99 -1.65
N LYS A 240 21.81 -16.88 -1.84
CA LYS A 240 23.23 -16.51 -1.99
C LYS A 240 23.50 -15.69 -3.25
N ALA A 241 22.87 -16.02 -4.38
CA ALA A 241 22.97 -15.23 -5.59
C ALA A 241 22.41 -13.81 -5.39
N LEU A 242 21.28 -13.69 -4.70
CA LEU A 242 20.74 -12.38 -4.29
C LEU A 242 21.73 -11.63 -3.37
N ALA A 243 22.29 -12.27 -2.35
CA ALA A 243 23.28 -11.65 -1.46
C ALA A 243 24.48 -11.09 -2.23
N ASN A 244 25.04 -11.89 -3.15
CA ASN A 244 26.15 -11.47 -4.00
C ASN A 244 25.78 -10.26 -4.87
N TYR A 245 24.57 -10.23 -5.43
CA TYR A 245 24.08 -9.11 -6.23
C TYR A 245 23.93 -7.83 -5.39
N LEU A 246 23.38 -7.93 -4.18
CA LEU A 246 23.26 -6.77 -3.27
C LEU A 246 24.63 -6.23 -2.85
N LEU A 247 25.61 -7.10 -2.61
CA LEU A 247 27.00 -6.71 -2.32
C LEU A 247 27.68 -6.07 -3.54
N TYR A 248 27.42 -6.59 -4.74
CA TYR A 248 27.87 -5.98 -5.99
C TYR A 248 27.32 -4.56 -6.14
N LEU A 249 26.00 -4.37 -6.01
CA LEU A 249 25.37 -3.05 -6.12
C LEU A 249 25.92 -2.06 -5.10
N ARG A 250 26.06 -2.46 -3.83
CA ARG A 250 26.67 -1.62 -2.78
C ARG A 250 28.04 -1.07 -3.19
N ASN A 251 28.84 -1.88 -3.88
CA ASN A 251 30.19 -1.52 -4.29
C ASN A 251 30.25 -0.80 -5.65
N ASN A 252 29.12 -0.71 -6.37
CA ASN A 252 29.01 -0.09 -7.69
C ASN A 252 27.95 1.00 -7.66
N LEU A 253 28.38 2.23 -7.32
CA LEU A 253 27.46 3.35 -7.09
C LEU A 253 26.51 3.61 -8.26
N GLU A 254 26.99 3.57 -9.51
CA GLU A 254 26.14 3.84 -10.67
C GLU A 254 25.06 2.76 -10.87
N GLU A 255 25.41 1.49 -10.65
CA GLU A 255 24.44 0.39 -10.73
C GLU A 255 23.41 0.48 -9.61
N TYR A 256 23.83 0.80 -8.38
CA TYR A 256 22.90 1.07 -7.29
C TYR A 256 22.00 2.27 -7.60
N MET A 257 22.56 3.37 -8.11
CA MET A 257 21.84 4.58 -8.49
C MET A 257 20.77 4.33 -9.56
N SER A 258 20.99 3.38 -10.47
CA SER A 258 20.02 3.03 -11.51
C SER A 258 18.64 2.65 -10.93
N ASN A 259 18.62 2.03 -9.75
CA ASN A 259 17.41 1.65 -9.03
C ASN A 259 16.63 2.85 -8.46
N LEU A 260 17.21 4.06 -8.49
CA LEU A 260 16.64 5.28 -7.89
C LEU A 260 16.36 6.37 -8.93
N TYR A 261 16.66 6.15 -10.21
CA TYR A 261 16.47 7.16 -11.26
C TYR A 261 15.02 7.58 -11.45
N PHE A 262 14.04 6.74 -11.10
CA PHE A 262 12.63 7.14 -11.15
C PHE A 262 12.28 8.27 -10.15
N LEU A 263 13.13 8.52 -9.14
CA LEU A 263 12.99 9.63 -8.19
C LEU A 263 13.52 10.96 -8.72
N SER A 264 14.35 10.93 -9.77
CA SER A 264 15.02 12.12 -10.29
C SER A 264 14.55 12.49 -11.71
N SER A 265 14.49 13.79 -11.97
CA SER A 265 14.13 14.33 -13.29
C SER A 265 15.36 14.49 -14.18
N LYS A 266 16.10 13.42 -14.50
CA LYS A 266 17.02 13.48 -15.64
C LYS A 266 16.28 13.11 -16.94
N PRO A 267 16.12 14.04 -17.89
CA PRO A 267 15.77 13.68 -19.25
C PRO A 267 16.99 13.04 -19.90
N GLY A 268 16.95 11.71 -20.06
CA GLY A 268 17.83 10.98 -20.97
C GLY A 268 19.14 10.50 -20.38
N THR A 269 19.21 9.22 -20.08
CA THR A 269 20.27 8.32 -20.56
C THR A 269 19.71 6.91 -20.42
N SER A 270 19.22 6.39 -21.54
CA SER A 270 18.88 4.99 -21.68
C SER A 270 20.14 4.16 -21.50
N HIS A 271 20.25 3.44 -20.38
CA HIS A 271 21.06 2.24 -20.32
C HIS A 271 20.13 1.04 -20.43
N GLY A 272 20.22 0.35 -21.57
CA GLY A 272 19.96 -1.08 -21.68
C GLY A 272 18.52 -1.61 -21.73
N SER A 273 17.48 -0.91 -21.27
CA SER A 273 16.09 -1.40 -21.37
C SER A 273 15.25 -0.55 -22.33
N LYS A 274 14.57 -1.21 -23.28
CA LYS A 274 13.63 -0.60 -24.24
C LYS A 274 12.44 0.01 -23.47
N GLY A 275 12.60 1.24 -22.98
CA GLY A 275 11.54 2.01 -22.35
C GLY A 275 12.06 3.39 -21.98
N THR A 276 11.57 4.42 -22.67
CA THR A 276 11.94 5.82 -22.43
C THR A 276 11.65 6.22 -20.98
N ALA A 277 12.63 6.83 -20.31
CA ALA A 277 12.50 7.36 -18.94
C ALA A 277 11.34 8.36 -18.76
N LYS A 278 10.76 8.86 -19.86
CA LYS A 278 9.56 9.72 -19.89
C LYS A 278 8.28 9.01 -19.40
N ASP A 279 8.28 7.68 -19.33
CA ASP A 279 7.10 6.89 -18.97
C ASP A 279 7.24 6.11 -17.65
N LYS A 280 8.40 6.21 -16.98
CA LYS A 280 8.74 5.42 -15.78
C LYS A 280 8.40 6.10 -14.44
N GLY A 281 7.38 6.96 -14.42
CA GLY A 281 6.95 7.61 -13.18
C GLY A 281 5.95 6.74 -12.40
N ILE A 282 6.19 6.50 -11.11
CA ILE A 282 5.21 5.85 -10.25
C ILE A 282 4.00 6.77 -10.10
N ILE A 283 2.80 6.24 -10.35
CA ILE A 283 1.54 6.93 -10.09
C ILE A 283 1.20 6.82 -8.60
N PRO A 284 0.80 7.90 -7.93
CA PRO A 284 -0.14 7.83 -6.84
C PRO A 284 -1.49 8.26 -7.40
N PHE A 285 -2.48 7.70 -6.77
CA PHE A 285 -3.77 8.31 -6.88
C PHE A 285 -3.69 9.59 -6.06
N VAL A 286 -3.95 10.72 -6.73
CA VAL A 286 -4.52 11.86 -6.02
C VAL A 286 -5.80 11.30 -5.42
N ASN A 287 -5.82 11.18 -4.10
CA ASN A 287 -6.91 10.58 -3.33
C ASN A 287 -8.14 11.48 -3.39
N CYS A 288 -8.81 11.53 -4.53
CA CYS A 288 -10.14 12.07 -4.57
C CYS A 288 -11.15 10.96 -4.43
N PHE A 289 -11.57 10.83 -3.20
CA PHE A 289 -12.71 10.02 -2.84
C PHE A 289 -13.97 10.85 -3.05
N ILE A 290 -14.97 10.20 -3.63
CA ILE A 290 -16.35 10.63 -3.73
C ILE A 290 -17.10 9.51 -3.03
N ILE A 291 -17.28 9.64 -1.72
CA ILE A 291 -18.28 8.85 -1.03
C ILE A 291 -19.63 9.62 -1.11
N ILE A 292 -20.77 8.95 -1.10
CA ILE A 292 -22.08 9.60 -1.26
C ILE A 292 -22.74 9.61 0.12
N ALA A 293 -22.92 10.79 0.71
CA ALA A 293 -23.77 10.95 1.89
C ALA A 293 -25.06 11.67 1.46
N ASN A 294 -26.19 11.00 1.60
CA ASN A 294 -27.50 11.61 1.38
C ASN A 294 -27.76 12.64 2.49
N THR A 295 -28.19 13.84 2.10
CA THR A 295 -28.61 14.91 3.00
C THR A 295 -30.10 14.77 3.31
N ASN A 296 -30.50 15.21 4.50
CA ASN A 296 -31.89 15.41 4.90
C ASN A 296 -32.68 16.20 3.84
N GLU A 297 -33.39 15.51 2.96
CA GLU A 297 -34.61 15.95 2.29
C GLU A 297 -35.25 14.69 1.68
N HIS A 298 -36.56 14.52 1.90
CA HIS A 298 -37.33 13.36 1.46
C HIS A 298 -37.39 13.22 -0.08
N LEU A 299 -36.30 12.77 -0.71
CA LEU A 299 -36.27 12.40 -2.12
C LEU A 299 -36.03 10.90 -2.25
N PRO A 300 -36.87 10.18 -3.03
CA PRO A 300 -36.68 8.76 -3.28
C PRO A 300 -35.36 8.53 -4.04
N VAL A 301 -34.55 7.58 -3.56
CA VAL A 301 -33.29 7.17 -4.17
C VAL A 301 -33.53 6.76 -5.63
N ARG A 302 -33.25 7.66 -6.56
CA ARG A 302 -33.09 7.31 -7.98
C ARG A 302 -31.63 6.93 -8.20
N LYS A 303 -31.42 5.74 -8.79
CA LYS A 303 -30.13 5.09 -9.10
C LYS A 303 -29.11 5.91 -9.92
N GLU A 304 -29.35 7.19 -10.19
CA GLU A 304 -28.65 7.96 -11.23
C GLU A 304 -27.92 9.22 -10.74
N GLU A 305 -27.91 9.54 -9.44
CA GLU A 305 -27.21 10.74 -8.95
C GLU A 305 -25.91 10.42 -8.19
N SER A 306 -24.81 11.02 -8.67
CA SER A 306 -23.47 11.00 -8.07
C SER A 306 -23.32 12.13 -7.03
N TYR A 307 -22.85 11.83 -5.82
CA TYR A 307 -22.60 12.83 -4.76
C TYR A 307 -21.18 12.71 -4.20
N LYS A 308 -20.55 13.83 -3.82
CA LYS A 308 -19.16 13.87 -3.36
C LYS A 308 -19.08 13.78 -1.83
N VAL A 309 -18.08 13.07 -1.32
CA VAL A 309 -17.65 13.12 0.08
C VAL A 309 -16.15 13.18 0.02
N CYS A 310 -15.63 14.28 0.52
CA CYS A 310 -14.22 14.60 0.44
C CYS A 310 -13.45 13.78 1.46
N PHE A 311 -12.38 13.16 1.01
CA PHE A 311 -11.24 12.83 1.85
C PHE A 311 -10.07 13.59 1.21
N ASN A 312 -9.11 14.06 2.01
CA ASN A 312 -8.07 14.97 1.52
C ASN A 312 -7.42 14.45 0.21
N TYR A 313 -7.07 15.42 -0.66
CA TYR A 313 -6.42 15.36 -1.98
C TYR A 313 -7.35 15.50 -3.23
N ALA A 314 -7.51 16.76 -3.68
CA ALA A 314 -7.93 17.32 -5.01
C ALA A 314 -8.81 16.54 -6.05
N PRO A 315 -9.83 17.18 -6.68
CA PRO A 315 -10.99 16.58 -7.38
C PRO A 315 -10.71 15.74 -8.65
N LEU A 316 -11.40 14.60 -8.78
CA LEU A 316 -11.74 13.97 -10.07
C LEU A 316 -13.18 13.40 -10.06
N VAL A 317 -13.88 13.50 -11.20
CA VAL A 317 -15.29 13.12 -11.41
C VAL A 317 -15.38 11.75 -12.09
N ILE A 318 -16.25 10.84 -11.63
CA ILE A 318 -16.57 9.59 -12.33
C ILE A 318 -18.02 9.64 -12.82
N HIS A 319 -18.23 9.41 -14.12
CA HIS A 319 -19.55 9.20 -14.72
C HIS A 319 -19.95 7.72 -14.65
N SER A 320 -21.17 7.47 -14.19
CA SER A 320 -21.77 6.14 -14.09
C SER A 320 -22.08 5.53 -15.46
N ARG A 321 -21.28 4.54 -15.85
CA ARG A 321 -21.76 3.43 -16.67
C ARG A 321 -21.30 2.14 -15.99
N LEU A 322 -22.14 1.60 -15.10
CA LEU A 322 -22.04 0.21 -14.68
C LEU A 322 -22.94 -0.60 -15.63
N PRO A 323 -22.40 -1.48 -16.49
CA PRO A 323 -23.20 -2.57 -17.02
C PRO A 323 -23.53 -3.53 -15.89
N ASP A 324 -24.78 -4.00 -15.89
CA ASP A 324 -25.35 -4.95 -14.95
C ASP A 324 -24.45 -6.17 -14.65
N ARG A 325 -24.40 -6.52 -13.36
CA ARG A 325 -24.03 -7.83 -12.78
C ARG A 325 -22.61 -8.35 -13.01
N LEU A 326 -21.73 -8.19 -12.01
CA LEU A 326 -20.63 -9.14 -11.74
C LEU A 326 -19.99 -9.00 -10.33
N LEU A 327 -20.79 -8.84 -9.27
CA LEU A 327 -20.27 -8.51 -7.93
C LEU A 327 -19.69 -9.68 -7.11
N PHE A 328 -19.79 -10.94 -7.54
CA PHE A 328 -19.52 -12.08 -6.63
C PHE A 328 -18.45 -13.08 -7.09
N GLY A 329 -17.74 -12.81 -8.19
CA GLY A 329 -16.58 -13.61 -8.61
C GLY A 329 -15.25 -13.18 -7.98
N ILE A 330 -15.23 -12.11 -7.17
CA ILE A 330 -14.02 -11.36 -6.86
C ILE A 330 -13.37 -11.76 -5.52
N ALA A 331 -14.17 -12.06 -4.49
CA ALA A 331 -13.64 -12.51 -3.19
C ALA A 331 -13.08 -13.94 -3.25
N GLN A 332 -13.65 -14.82 -4.08
CA GLN A 332 -13.13 -16.19 -4.32
C GLN A 332 -11.90 -16.23 -5.25
N ARG A 333 -11.67 -15.19 -6.07
CA ARG A 333 -10.50 -15.09 -6.96
C ARG A 333 -9.31 -14.33 -6.36
N CYS A 334 -9.31 -14.10 -5.05
CA CYS A 334 -8.15 -13.62 -4.31
C CYS A 334 -7.22 -14.80 -3.95
N SER A 335 -6.63 -15.48 -4.94
CA SER A 335 -5.59 -16.47 -4.66
C SER A 335 -4.28 -15.75 -4.36
N CYS A 336 -3.93 -15.61 -3.08
CA CYS A 336 -2.55 -15.37 -2.72
C CYS A 336 -1.74 -16.60 -3.12
N ILE A 337 -0.63 -16.41 -3.80
CA ILE A 337 0.22 -17.52 -4.22
C ILE A 337 1.06 -17.90 -3.01
N SER A 338 0.90 -19.11 -2.48
CA SER A 338 1.95 -19.68 -1.63
C SER A 338 3.06 -20.16 -2.56
N LYS A 339 4.13 -19.36 -2.67
CA LYS A 339 5.37 -19.87 -3.26
C LYS A 339 6.00 -20.71 -2.16
N HIS A 340 5.82 -22.03 -2.22
CA HIS A 340 6.61 -22.94 -1.40
C HIS A 340 8.05 -22.80 -1.90
N PHE A 341 8.88 -22.04 -1.20
CA PHE A 341 10.34 -21.99 -1.41
C PHE A 341 11.03 -23.27 -0.89
N GLY A 342 10.27 -24.32 -0.56
CA GLY A 342 10.73 -25.57 0.05
C GLY A 342 11.36 -26.59 -0.89
N ASP A 343 11.43 -26.34 -2.20
CA ASP A 343 12.00 -27.28 -3.18
C ASP A 343 13.42 -26.90 -3.65
N PHE A 344 14.11 -25.99 -2.94
CA PHE A 344 15.53 -25.69 -3.15
C PHE A 344 16.37 -26.20 -1.96
N TYR A 345 16.54 -27.52 -1.88
CA TYR A 345 17.61 -28.18 -1.13
C TYR A 345 18.17 -29.36 -1.93
#